data_AF-A0A1F6EEW8-F1
#
_entry.id   AF-A0A1F6EEW8-F1
#
_cell.length_a   1.000
_cell.length_b   1.000
_cell.length_c   1.000
_cell.angle_alpha   90.00
_cell.angle_beta   90.00
_cell.angle_gamma   90.00
#
_symmetry.space_group_name_H-M   'P 1'
#
loop_
_entity.id
_entity.type
_entity.pdbx_description
1 polymer ?
#
loop_
_entity_poly.entity_id
_entity_poly.type
_entity_poly.pdbx_seq_one_letter_code
_entity_poly.pdbx_strand_id
1 'polypeptide(L)'
;MKTRDLDRERSEKVRSLTDFVERYNENLPAAFPRASTTILGEFRRAYPALFKKDNGAWSLDIHRKKVMDWLPQYLKSLSKPL
;
A
#
# COMPACT_ATOMS: atom_id res chain seq x y z
N MET A 1 34.00 3.64 17.31
CA MET A 1 32.60 3.28 17.65
C MET A 1 31.74 3.57 16.44
N LYS A 2 30.99 2.57 15.95
CA LYS A 2 30.17 2.64 14.72
C LYS A 2 28.86 3.35 15.03
N THR A 3 28.75 4.61 14.63
CA THR A 3 27.51 5.40 14.63
C THR A 3 26.81 5.18 13.29
N ARG A 4 26.03 4.10 13.13
CA ARG A 4 25.31 3.86 11.85
C ARG A 4 23.87 3.37 11.97
N ASP A 5 23.34 3.19 13.17
CA ASP A 5 22.11 2.39 13.32
C ASP A 5 20.91 3.17 13.90
N LEU A 6 21.03 4.48 14.13
CA LEU A 6 19.95 5.29 14.74
C LEU A 6 19.08 6.10 13.75
N ASP A 7 19.55 6.32 12.51
CA ASP A 7 18.77 7.05 11.49
C ASP A 7 17.90 6.12 10.63
N ARG A 8 18.31 4.86 10.50
CA ARG A 8 17.60 3.86 9.71
C ARG A 8 16.26 3.44 10.36
N GLU A 9 16.19 3.48 11.69
CA GLU A 9 15.00 3.15 12.46
C GLU A 9 13.91 4.24 12.41
N ARG A 10 14.24 5.47 11.97
CA ARG A 10 13.32 6.61 12.08
C ARG A 10 12.43 6.81 10.84
N SER A 11 12.84 6.31 9.68
CA SER A 11 12.16 6.59 8.39
C SER A 11 11.56 5.36 7.71
N GLU A 12 12.02 4.15 8.05
CA GLU A 12 11.36 2.90 7.69
C GLU A 12 10.19 2.66 8.67
N LYS A 13 9.15 3.50 8.66
CA LYS A 13 7.89 3.14 9.33
C LYS A 13 7.34 1.92 8.57
N VAL A 14 7.74 0.73 9.02
CA VAL A 14 7.07 -0.53 8.70
C VAL A 14 5.63 -0.36 9.17
N ARG A 15 4.73 -0.04 8.24
CA ARG A 15 3.33 0.20 8.57
C ARG A 15 2.56 -1.09 8.47
N SER A 16 1.67 -1.27 9.43
CA SER A 16 0.62 -2.28 9.34
C SER A 16 -0.33 -1.95 8.19
N LEU A 17 -0.97 -2.98 7.66
CA LEU A 17 -2.00 -2.85 6.61
C LEU A 17 -3.06 -1.80 6.99
N THR A 18 -3.49 -1.78 8.25
CA THR A 18 -4.48 -0.85 8.77
C THR A 18 -4.01 0.61 8.69
N ASP A 19 -2.81 0.94 9.18
CA ASP A 19 -2.25 2.31 9.09
C ASP A 19 -2.12 2.75 7.63
N PHE A 20 -1.70 1.85 6.75
CA PHE A 20 -1.64 2.15 5.33
C PHE A 20 -3.01 2.48 4.74
N VAL A 21 -4.06 1.71 5.08
CA VAL A 21 -5.44 1.98 4.62
C VAL A 21 -5.91 3.35 5.10
N GLU A 22 -5.71 3.66 6.37
CA GLU A 22 -6.13 4.93 6.96
C GLU A 22 -5.43 6.11 6.26
N ARG A 23 -4.11 6.04 6.11
CA ARG A 23 -3.31 7.07 5.42
C ARG A 23 -3.61 7.18 3.94
N TYR A 24 -3.84 6.04 3.28
CA TYR A 24 -4.24 5.99 1.88
C TYR A 24 -5.56 6.73 1.68
N ASN A 25 -6.55 6.45 2.53
CA ASN A 25 -7.88 7.05 2.47
C ASN A 25 -7.92 8.51 2.96
N GLU A 26 -7.06 8.90 3.91
CA GLU A 26 -6.98 10.27 4.47
C GLU A 26 -6.58 11.31 3.40
N ASN A 27 -5.65 10.97 2.52
CA ASN A 27 -5.15 11.88 1.48
C ASN A 27 -5.68 11.51 0.08
N LEU A 28 -6.85 10.88 0.00
CA LEU A 28 -7.42 10.41 -1.26
C LEU A 28 -8.37 11.46 -1.86
N PRO A 29 -8.22 11.84 -3.15
CA PRO A 29 -9.21 12.67 -3.82
C PRO A 29 -10.56 11.95 -3.90
N ALA A 30 -11.67 12.69 -3.82
CA ALA A 30 -13.02 12.11 -3.89
C ALA A 30 -13.30 11.34 -5.19
N ALA A 31 -12.55 11.62 -6.26
CA ALA A 31 -12.62 10.90 -7.53
C ALA A 31 -12.00 9.49 -7.48
N PHE A 32 -11.15 9.21 -6.49
CA PHE A 32 -10.51 7.91 -6.34
C PHE A 32 -11.29 7.02 -5.37
N PRO A 33 -11.42 5.73 -5.68
CA PRO A 33 -12.10 4.79 -4.80
C PRO A 33 -11.26 4.52 -3.55
N ARG A 34 -11.95 4.40 -2.41
CA ARG A 34 -11.31 4.09 -1.13
C ARG A 34 -10.79 2.65 -1.14
N ALA A 35 -9.58 2.47 -0.60
CA ALA A 35 -9.05 1.15 -0.39
C ALA A 35 -9.55 0.59 0.95
N SER A 36 -9.78 -0.71 0.98
CA SER A 36 -10.10 -1.46 2.20
C SER A 36 -9.02 -2.50 2.44
N THR A 37 -8.89 -2.97 3.68
CA THR A 37 -7.95 -4.04 4.05
C THR A 37 -8.11 -5.28 3.16
N THR A 38 -9.35 -5.64 2.79
CA THR A 38 -9.66 -6.73 1.85
C THR A 38 -9.05 -6.51 0.47
N ILE A 39 -9.25 -5.33 -0.13
CA ILE A 39 -8.76 -5.02 -1.48
C ILE A 39 -7.23 -4.96 -1.50
N LEU A 40 -6.63 -4.40 -0.45
CA LEU A 40 -5.18 -4.37 -0.31
C LEU A 40 -4.58 -5.75 -0.03
N GLY A 41 -5.33 -6.66 0.59
CA GLY A 41 -4.97 -8.07 0.69
C GLY A 41 -4.81 -8.70 -0.70
N GLU A 42 -5.76 -8.44 -1.60
CA GLU A 42 -5.68 -8.87 -3.00
C GLU A 42 -4.54 -8.18 -3.75
N PHE A 43 -4.31 -6.88 -3.52
CA PHE A 43 -3.16 -6.18 -4.07
C PHE A 43 -1.83 -6.83 -3.67
N ARG A 44 -1.69 -7.20 -2.40
CA ARG A 44 -0.49 -7.88 -1.89
C ARG A 44 -0.28 -9.24 -2.56
N ARG A 45 -1.36 -9.98 -2.81
CA ARG A 45 -1.32 -11.26 -3.54
C ARG A 45 -1.00 -11.08 -5.02
N ALA A 46 -1.49 -10.01 -5.64
CA ALA A 46 -1.23 -9.68 -7.04
C ALA A 46 0.21 -9.15 -7.25
N TYR A 47 0.77 -8.43 -6.29
CA TYR A 47 2.10 -7.81 -6.38
C TYR A 47 3.05 -8.21 -5.24
N PRO A 48 3.29 -9.51 -5.01
CA PRO A 48 4.16 -9.96 -3.93
C PRO A 48 5.60 -9.46 -4.09
N ALA A 49 6.03 -9.16 -5.32
CA ALA A 49 7.34 -8.61 -5.63
C ALA A 49 7.61 -7.24 -4.97
N LEU A 50 6.57 -6.41 -4.77
CA LEU A 50 6.72 -5.10 -4.10
C LEU A 50 7.06 -5.27 -2.61
N PHE A 51 6.55 -6.33 -2.00
CA PHE A 51 6.74 -6.65 -0.59
C PHE A 51 8.04 -7.40 -0.30
N LYS A 52 8.68 -8.01 -1.32
CA LYS A 52 9.95 -8.74 -1.14
C LYS A 52 11.10 -7.82 -0.73
N LYS A 53 11.09 -6.56 -1.18
CA LYS A 53 12.17 -5.61 -0.93
C LYS A 53 12.14 -5.02 0.49
N ASP A 54 10.94 -4.86 1.03
CA ASP A 54 10.65 -4.19 2.31
C ASP A 54 10.36 -5.19 3.44
N ASN A 55 10.80 -6.45 3.30
CA ASN A 55 10.52 -7.53 4.27
C ASN A 55 9.02 -7.70 4.59
N GLY A 56 8.14 -7.42 3.63
CA GLY A 56 6.69 -7.50 3.81
C GLY A 56 6.03 -6.22 4.33
N ALA A 57 6.76 -5.12 4.53
CA ALA A 57 6.24 -3.87 5.04
C ALA A 57 5.42 -3.07 4.02
N TRP A 58 4.44 -2.30 4.51
CA TRP A 58 3.69 -1.35 3.69
C TRP A 58 4.37 0.02 3.68
N SER A 59 4.90 0.38 2.51
CA SER A 59 5.44 1.71 2.21
C SER A 59 4.42 2.56 1.45
N LEU A 60 4.04 3.74 1.99
CA LEU A 60 3.12 4.66 1.32
C LEU A 60 3.68 5.15 -0.02
N ASP A 61 4.94 5.54 -0.09
CA ASP A 61 5.50 6.10 -1.34
C ASP A 61 5.45 5.08 -2.50
N ILE A 62 5.88 3.85 -2.23
CA ILE A 62 5.94 2.76 -3.21
C ILE A 62 4.56 2.18 -3.51
N HIS A 63 3.82 1.78 -2.47
CA HIS A 63 2.57 1.06 -2.64
C HIS A 63 1.40 2.01 -2.96
N ARG A 64 1.35 3.25 -2.45
CA ARG A 64 0.21 4.16 -2.71
C ARG A 64 0.07 4.42 -4.20
N LYS A 65 1.14 4.80 -4.88
CA LYS A 65 1.09 5.06 -6.34
C LYS A 65 0.63 3.82 -7.10
N LYS A 66 1.11 2.64 -6.72
CA LYS A 66 0.77 1.40 -7.41
C LYS A 66 -0.65 0.92 -7.10
N VAL A 67 -1.12 1.11 -5.87
CA VAL A 67 -2.52 0.89 -5.49
C VAL A 67 -3.43 1.87 -6.23
N MET A 68 -3.08 3.16 -6.34
CA MET A 68 -3.90 4.14 -7.08
C MET A 68 -4.04 3.79 -8.57
N ASP A 69 -2.99 3.22 -9.19
CA ASP A 69 -2.99 2.73 -10.57
C ASP A 69 -3.81 1.43 -10.73
N TRP A 70 -3.68 0.49 -9.79
CA TRP A 70 -4.30 -0.83 -9.86
C TRP A 70 -5.76 -0.86 -9.38
N LEU A 71 -6.08 -0.16 -8.30
CA LEU A 71 -7.40 -0.16 -7.64
C LEU A 71 -8.56 0.15 -8.59
N PRO A 72 -8.53 1.20 -9.45
CA PRO A 72 -9.61 1.45 -10.40
C PRO A 72 -9.77 0.31 -11.42
N GLN A 73 -8.69 -0.35 -11.83
CA GLN A 73 -8.74 -1.50 -12.74
C GLN A 73 -9.36 -2.72 -12.04
N TYR A 74 -8.96 -2.97 -10.79
CA TYR A 74 -9.51 -4.04 -9.96
C TYR A 74 -11.01 -3.85 -9.71
N LEU A 75 -11.44 -2.65 -9.34
CA LEU A 75 -12.85 -2.33 -9.13
C LEU A 75 -13.67 -2.40 -10.41
N LYS A 76 -13.11 -1.97 -11.55
CA LYS A 76 -13.74 -2.17 -12.86
C LYS A 76 -13.91 -3.65 -13.20
N SER A 77 -12.94 -4.49 -12.82
CA SER A 77 -13.03 -5.94 -12.99
C SER A 77 -14.13 -6.55 -12.12
N LEU A 78 -14.31 -6.06 -10.89
CA LEU A 78 -15.39 -6.49 -10.00
C LEU A 78 -16.77 -5.99 -10.44
N SER A 79 -16.83 -4.81 -11.05
CA SER A 79 -18.07 -4.15 -11.48
C SER A 79 -18.56 -4.60 -12.85
N LYS A 80 -17.84 -5.47 -13.57
CA LYS A 80 -18.38 -6.08 -14.81
C LYS A 80 -19.36 -7.19 -14.42
N PRO A 81 -20.69 -7.01 -14.59
CA PRO A 81 -21.58 -8.16 -14.63
C PRO A 81 -21.23 -9.00 -15.87
N LEU A 82 -21.19 -10.32 -15.68
CA LEU A 82 -21.14 -11.29 -16.77
C LEU A 82 -22.41 -11.17 -17.64
#